data_AF-A0A3D4UXK6-F1
#
_entry.id   AF-A0A3D4UXK6-F1
#
_cell.length_a   1.000
_cell.length_b   1.000
_cell.length_c   1.000
_cell.angle_alpha   90.00
_cell.angle_beta   90.00
_cell.angle_gamma   90.00
#
_symmetry.space_group_name_H-M   'P 1'
#
loop_
_entity.id
_entity.type
_entity.pdbx_description
1 polymer ?
#
loop_
_entity_poly.entity_id
_entity_poly.type
_entity_poly.pdbx_seq_one_letter_code
_entity_poly.pdbx_strand_id
1 'polypeptide(L)'
;NVRRGSFAAYLPIDHPDIKEFLRIRGEGNPIQEMSFGVCIDDEWMRSLIDGDRQKRSTWAALIRKRFETGYPYIFFTDTANQ
;
A
#
# COMPACT_ATOMS: atom_id res chain seq x y z
N ASN A 1 -26.39 9.27 16.81
CA ASN A 1 -25.46 8.59 15.88
C ASN A 1 -24.88 9.59 14.91
N VAL A 2 -23.67 10.10 15.17
CA VAL A 2 -22.94 10.92 14.20
C VAL A 2 -21.88 10.01 13.57
N ARG A 3 -21.93 9.84 12.25
CA ARG A 3 -20.91 9.08 11.50
C ARG A 3 -19.66 9.95 11.40
N ARG A 4 -18.53 9.44 11.88
CA ARG A 4 -17.23 10.10 11.67
C ARG A 4 -16.88 10.04 10.18
N GLY A 5 -16.21 11.08 9.68
CA GLY A 5 -15.76 11.13 8.30
C GLY A 5 -14.85 9.94 7.97
N SER A 6 -14.87 9.50 6.71
CA SER A 6 -14.00 8.44 6.20
C SER A 6 -13.09 9.02 5.14
N PHE A 7 -11.82 8.68 5.20
CA PHE A 7 -10.80 9.13 4.25
C PHE A 7 -9.91 7.96 3.87
N ALA A 8 -9.49 7.93 2.61
CA ALA A 8 -8.56 6.94 2.08
C ALA A 8 -7.34 7.67 1.47
N ALA A 9 -6.17 7.47 2.06
CA ALA A 9 -4.91 7.96 1.49
C ALA A 9 -4.37 6.97 0.47
N TYR A 10 -3.79 7.46 -0.63
CA TYR A 10 -3.12 6.63 -1.63
C TYR A 10 -1.67 7.10 -1.80
N LEU A 11 -0.73 6.15 -1.86
CA LEU A 11 0.69 6.42 -2.03
C LEU A 11 1.31 5.49 -3.09
N PRO A 12 2.19 5.98 -3.99
CA PRO A 12 2.98 5.13 -4.88
C PRO A 12 3.84 4.11 -4.11
N ILE A 13 3.97 2.90 -4.67
CA ILE A 13 4.71 1.80 -4.05
C ILE A 13 6.22 2.03 -3.97
N ASP A 14 6.75 2.91 -4.81
CA ASP A 14 8.16 3.29 -4.89
C ASP A 14 8.48 4.57 -4.09
N HIS A 15 7.49 5.17 -3.44
CA HIS A 15 7.70 6.32 -2.57
C HIS A 15 8.68 5.98 -1.43
N PRO A 16 9.63 6.87 -1.07
CA PRO A 16 10.60 6.62 0.00
C PRO A 16 9.96 6.16 1.33
N ASP A 17 8.77 6.70 1.63
CA ASP A 17 8.05 6.42 2.87
C ASP A 17 7.11 5.19 2.80
N ILE A 18 7.17 4.38 1.75
CA ILE A 18 6.26 3.21 1.59
C ILE A 18 6.29 2.27 2.80
N LYS A 19 7.46 2.07 3.39
CA LYS A 19 7.61 1.20 4.57
C LYS A 19 6.94 1.79 5.80
N GLU A 20 6.99 3.10 5.98
CA GLU A 20 6.27 3.78 7.05
C GLU A 20 4.76 3.74 6.81
N PHE A 21 4.34 3.99 5.57
CA PHE A 21 2.94 3.96 5.16
C PHE A 21 2.29 2.59 5.41
N LEU A 22 3.00 1.49 5.15
CA LEU A 22 2.54 0.14 5.46
C LEU A 22 2.41 -0.16 6.97
N ARG A 23 2.93 0.69 7.85
CA ARG A 23 2.74 0.55 9.32
C ARG A 23 1.43 1.15 9.81
N ILE A 24 0.68 1.89 8.99
CA ILE A 24 -0.65 2.42 9.36
C ILE A 24 -1.55 1.27 9.83
N ARG A 25 -2.35 1.49 10.88
CA ARG A 25 -3.11 0.46 11.61
C ARG A 25 -2.26 -0.66 12.24
N GLY A 26 -0.97 -0.44 12.41
CA GLY A 26 -0.09 -1.35 13.17
C GLY A 26 -0.11 -1.01 14.66
N GLU A 27 0.30 -1.94 15.51
CA GLU A 27 0.45 -1.69 16.94
C GLU A 27 1.37 -0.49 17.19
N GLY A 28 0.95 0.41 18.07
CA GLY A 28 1.69 1.65 18.40
C GLY A 28 1.68 2.74 17.31
N ASN A 29 1.07 2.52 16.15
CA ASN A 29 0.93 3.56 15.14
C ASN A 29 -0.16 4.58 15.55
N PRO A 30 0.06 5.91 15.42
CA PRO A 30 -0.96 6.89 15.79
C PRO A 30 -2.19 6.89 14.85
N ILE A 31 -2.06 6.34 13.64
CA ILE A 31 -3.12 6.32 12.62
C ILE A 31 -3.77 4.93 12.59
N GLN A 32 -4.94 4.79 13.22
CA GLN A 32 -5.66 3.51 13.35
C GLN A 32 -6.94 3.41 12.52
N GLU A 33 -7.60 4.53 12.22
CA GLU A 33 -8.95 4.54 11.64
C GLU A 33 -8.98 4.87 10.14
N MET A 34 -7.86 5.32 9.57
CA MET A 34 -7.77 5.73 8.18
C MET A 34 -7.67 4.52 7.24
N SER A 35 -8.45 4.51 6.16
CA SER A 35 -8.24 3.57 5.06
C SER A 35 -7.04 4.00 4.22
N PHE A 36 -6.34 3.08 3.59
CA PHE A 36 -5.21 3.46 2.74
C PHE A 36 -5.00 2.47 1.59
N GLY A 37 -4.44 2.97 0.50
CA GLY A 37 -4.17 2.24 -0.73
C GLY A 37 -2.77 2.49 -1.24
N VAL A 38 -2.24 1.54 -2.00
CA VAL A 38 -0.95 1.67 -2.67
C VAL A 38 -1.17 1.65 -4.18
N CYS A 39 -0.59 2.63 -4.85
CA CYS A 39 -0.61 2.78 -6.30
C CYS A 39 0.60 2.06 -6.91
N ILE A 40 0.36 1.27 -7.95
CA ILE A 40 1.37 0.43 -8.58
C ILE A 40 1.25 0.58 -10.10
N ASP A 41 2.33 1.02 -10.74
CA ASP A 41 2.47 1.06 -12.18
C ASP A 41 2.99 -0.28 -12.75
N ASP A 42 2.87 -0.43 -14.07
CA ASP A 42 3.26 -1.65 -14.77
C ASP A 42 4.78 -1.86 -14.75
N GLU A 43 5.57 -0.80 -14.81
CA GLU A 43 7.04 -0.87 -14.81
C GLU A 43 7.56 -1.47 -13.50
N TRP A 44 7.02 -1.01 -12.37
CA TRP A 44 7.36 -1.51 -11.06
C TRP A 44 7.01 -3.00 -10.93
N MET A 45 5.82 -3.40 -11.39
CA MET A 45 5.39 -4.80 -11.38
C MET A 45 6.23 -5.71 -12.28
N ARG A 46 6.60 -5.26 -13.48
CA ARG A 46 7.48 -6.04 -14.38
C ARG A 46 8.83 -6.31 -13.71
N SER A 47 9.45 -5.27 -13.15
CA SER A 47 10.73 -5.40 -12.45
C SER A 47 10.65 -6.30 -11.20
N LEU A 48 9.53 -6.29 -10.46
CA LEU A 48 9.25 -7.24 -9.39
C LEU A 48 9.27 -8.70 -9.89
N ILE A 49 8.58 -8.95 -11.02
CA ILE A 49 8.47 -10.27 -11.64
C ILE A 49 9.85 -10.75 -12.11
N ASP A 50 10.60 -9.87 -12.76
CA ASP A 50 11.96 -10.12 -13.29
C ASP A 50 13.01 -10.41 -12.22
N GLY A 51 12.69 -10.18 -10.95
CA GLY A 51 13.49 -10.67 -9.83
C GLY A 51 14.19 -9.61 -9.00
N ASP A 52 13.78 -8.35 -9.10
CA ASP A 52 14.26 -7.30 -8.20
C ASP A 52 13.97 -7.68 -6.74
N ARG A 53 15.05 -7.95 -5.99
CA ARG A 53 14.97 -8.39 -4.59
C ARG A 53 14.39 -7.32 -3.68
N GLN A 54 14.66 -6.05 -3.94
CA GLN A 54 14.15 -4.94 -3.13
C GLN A 54 12.65 -4.79 -3.35
N LYS A 55 12.18 -4.83 -4.60
CA LYS A 55 10.75 -4.81 -4.91
C LYS A 55 10.03 -6.03 -4.34
N ARG A 56 10.63 -7.24 -4.41
CA ARG A 56 10.07 -8.45 -3.76
C ARG A 56 9.94 -8.30 -2.25
N SER A 57 10.90 -7.67 -1.59
CA SER A 57 10.81 -7.38 -0.15
C SER A 57 9.68 -6.40 0.16
N THR A 58 9.53 -5.33 -0.62
CA THR A 58 8.43 -4.36 -0.44
C THR A 58 7.08 -5.02 -0.71
N TRP A 59 6.99 -5.84 -1.77
CA TRP A 59 5.79 -6.59 -2.10
C TRP A 59 5.40 -7.57 -1.00
N ALA A 60 6.36 -8.31 -0.44
CA ALA A 60 6.12 -9.21 0.69
C ALA A 60 5.58 -8.46 1.91
N ALA A 61 6.12 -7.28 2.22
CA ALA A 61 5.62 -6.43 3.30
C ALA A 61 4.18 -5.96 3.04
N LEU A 62 3.87 -5.56 1.81
CA LEU A 62 2.52 -5.17 1.40
C LEU A 62 1.52 -6.33 1.56
N ILE A 63 1.85 -7.52 1.04
CA ILE A 63 0.98 -8.71 1.12
C ILE A 63 0.78 -9.14 2.57
N ARG A 64 1.84 -9.13 3.39
CA ARG A 64 1.73 -9.38 4.83
C ARG A 64 0.77 -8.40 5.50
N LYS A 65 0.90 -7.11 5.21
CA LYS A 65 0.02 -6.10 5.79
C LYS A 65 -1.44 -6.31 5.39
N ARG A 66 -1.71 -6.65 4.13
CA ARG A 66 -3.06 -7.00 3.65
C ARG A 66 -3.64 -8.21 4.37
N PHE A 67 -2.81 -9.21 4.65
CA PHE A 67 -3.24 -10.36 5.44
C PHE A 67 -3.59 -9.97 6.88
N GLU A 68 -2.78 -9.11 7.51
CA GLU A 68 -2.97 -8.68 8.90
C GLU A 68 -4.18 -7.75 9.10
N THR A 69 -4.47 -6.84 8.16
CA THR A 69 -5.47 -5.77 8.38
C THR A 69 -6.53 -5.63 7.29
N GLY A 70 -6.43 -6.37 6.19
CA GLY A 70 -7.22 -6.15 4.97
C GLY A 70 -6.76 -4.97 4.12
N TYR A 71 -5.78 -4.18 4.59
CA TYR A 71 -5.21 -3.00 3.92
C TYR A 71 -3.72 -3.20 3.62
N PRO A 72 -3.13 -2.50 2.62
CA PRO A 72 -3.73 -1.46 1.79
C PRO A 72 -4.67 -1.98 0.69
N TYR A 73 -5.50 -1.11 0.12
CA TYR A 73 -6.04 -1.31 -1.23
C TYR A 73 -4.90 -1.38 -2.25
N ILE A 74 -5.10 -2.08 -3.37
CA ILE A 74 -4.14 -2.11 -4.47
C ILE A 74 -4.80 -1.38 -5.65
N PHE A 75 -4.13 -0.35 -6.16
CA PHE A 75 -4.57 0.41 -7.30
C PHE A 75 -3.54 0.26 -8.43
N PHE A 76 -3.93 -0.40 -9.52
CA PHE A 76 -3.08 -0.54 -10.70
C PHE A 76 -3.22 0.72 -11.56
N THR A 77 -2.26 1.64 -11.40
CA THR A 77 -2.33 3.01 -11.92
C THR A 77 -2.46 3.02 -13.43
N ASP A 78 -1.62 2.26 -14.13
CA ASP A 78 -1.60 2.29 -15.59
C ASP A 78 -2.87 1.67 -16.18
N THR A 79 -3.35 0.57 -15.60
CA THR A 79 -4.63 -0.06 -16.01
C THR A 79 -5.80 0.91 -15.87
N ALA A 80 -5.81 1.74 -14.83
CA ALA A 80 -6.89 2.69 -14.59
C ALA A 80 -6.84 3.94 -15.50
N ASN A 81 -5.68 4.25 -16.09
CA ASN A 81 -5.47 5.42 -16.95
C ASN A 81 -5.42 5.07 -18.45
N GLN A 82 -5.76 3.84 -18.82
CA GLN A 82 -5.99 3.43 -20.22
C GLN A 82 -7.28 4.05 -20.76
#